data_AF-A0A9E5C9N0-F1
#
_entry.id   AF-A0A9E5C9N0-F1
#
_cell.length_a   1.000
_cell.length_b   1.000
_cell.length_c   1.000
_cell.angle_alpha   90.00
_cell.angle_beta   90.00
_cell.angle_gamma   90.00
#
_symmetry.space_group_name_H-M   'P 1'
#
loop_
_entity.id
_entity.type
_entity.pdbx_description
1 polymer ?
#
loop_
_entity_poly.entity_id
_entity_poly.type
_entity_poly.pdbx_seq_one_letter_code
_entity_poly.pdbx_strand_id
1 'polypeptide(L)' 'MAERRYWLFKSEPTAYSFADLQAEEDQTAEWDGVRNYQVR' A
#
# COMPACT_ATOMS: atom_id res chain seq x y z
N MET A 1 -16.67 -9.54 19.15
CA MET A 1 -15.37 -9.59 18.42
C MET A 1 -15.50 -8.69 17.20
N ALA A 2 -14.48 -7.88 16.87
CA ALA A 2 -14.56 -7.06 15.68
C ALA A 2 -14.48 -7.93 14.42
N GLU A 3 -15.36 -7.69 13.46
CA GLU A 3 -15.36 -8.36 12.15
C GLU A 3 -14.13 -7.93 11.33
N ARG A 4 -13.58 -8.85 10.54
CA ARG A 4 -12.43 -8.57 9.67
C ARG A 4 -12.84 -7.60 8.58
N ARG A 5 -12.08 -6.50 8.45
CA ARG A 5 -12.23 -5.53 7.36
C ARG A 5 -11.15 -5.80 6.32
N TYR A 6 -11.51 -5.66 5.04
CA TYR A 6 -10.62 -5.85 3.90
C TYR A 6 -10.45 -4.53 3.15
N TRP A 7 -9.27 -4.35 2.56
CA TRP A 7 -8.89 -3.13 1.86
C TRP A 7 -8.20 -3.48 0.55
N LEU A 8 -8.26 -2.57 -0.42
CA LEU A 8 -7.56 -2.69 -1.70
C LEU A 8 -6.68 -1.45 -1.90
N PHE A 9 -5.39 -1.68 -2.09
CA PHE A 9 -4.40 -0.65 -2.36
C PHE A 9 -4.08 -0.64 -3.85
N LYS A 10 -3.82 0.55 -4.40
CA LYS A 10 -3.41 0.73 -5.80
C LYS A 10 -2.03 1.38 -5.82
N SER A 11 -1.17 0.86 -6.67
CA SER A 11 0.14 1.44 -6.96
C SER A 11 0.44 1.26 -8.45
N GLU A 12 1.07 2.25 -9.06
CA GLU A 12 1.47 2.20 -10.47
C GLU A 12 2.81 1.43 -10.58
N PRO A 13 2.92 0.38 -11.40
CA PRO A 13 4.14 -0.43 -11.48
C PRO A 13 5.40 0.33 -11.90
N THR A 14 5.25 1.45 -12.61
CA THR A 14 6.36 2.31 -13.03
C THR A 14 6.85 3.24 -11.93
N ALA A 15 6.08 3.41 -10.86
CA ALA A 15 6.44 4.24 -9.71
C ALA A 15 6.84 3.37 -8.52
N TYR A 16 6.02 2.38 -8.16
CA TYR A 16 6.29 1.43 -7.10
C TYR A 16 5.54 0.11 -7.36
N SER A 17 6.27 -0.90 -7.81
CA SER A 17 5.73 -2.21 -8.15
C SER A 17 5.66 -3.14 -6.94
N PHE A 18 4.93 -4.25 -7.08
CA PHE A 18 4.94 -5.29 -6.06
C PHE A 18 6.32 -5.96 -5.91
N ALA A 19 7.12 -6.02 -6.98
CA ALA A 19 8.48 -6.55 -6.92
C ALA A 19 9.39 -5.65 -6.08
N ASP A 20 9.18 -4.32 -6.16
CA ASP A 20 9.91 -3.36 -5.33
C ASP A 20 9.57 -3.60 -3.85
N LEU A 21 8.29 -3.75 -3.50
CA LEU A 21 7.86 -4.10 -2.12
C LEU A 21 8.48 -5.40 -1.61
N GLN A 22 8.58 -6.43 -2.46
CA GLN A 22 9.17 -7.71 -2.06
C GLN A 22 10.68 -7.61 -1.80
N ALA A 23 11.35 -6.62 -2.38
CA ALA A 23 12.78 -6.38 -2.23
C ALA A 23 13.12 -5.49 -1.02
N GLU A 24 12.12 -4.81 -0.42
CA GLU A 24 12.31 -3.99 0.79
C GLU A 24 12.69 -4.83 2.01
N GLU A 25 13.35 -4.19 2.97
CA GLU A 25 13.57 -4.76 4.29
C GLU A 25 12.22 -5.10 4.94
N ASP A 26 12.11 -6.33 5.45
CA ASP A 26 10.87 -6.88 6.02
C ASP A 26 9.63 -6.80 5.12
N GLN A 27 9.82 -6.63 3.80
CA GLN A 27 8.72 -6.48 2.82
C GLN A 27 7.70 -5.41 3.23
N THR A 28 8.18 -4.35 3.88
CA THR A 28 7.36 -3.32 4.51
C THR A 28 7.71 -1.97 3.92
N ALA A 29 6.68 -1.19 3.54
CA ALA A 29 6.86 0.14 2.98
C ALA A 29 5.81 1.11 3.52
N GLU A 30 6.17 2.39 3.58
CA GLU A 30 5.24 3.48 3.86
C GLU A 30 4.37 3.74 2.63
N TRP A 31 3.04 3.74 2.80
CA TRP A 31 2.12 4.15 1.74
C TRP A 31 1.89 5.67 1.79
N ASP A 32 2.87 6.39 1.27
CA ASP A 32 2.86 7.85 1.22
C ASP A 32 2.04 8.40 0.03
N GLY A 33 2.10 9.71 -0.20
CA GLY A 33 1.53 10.32 -1.41
C GLY A 33 -0.01 10.34 -1.51
N VAL A 34 -0.75 9.79 -0.55
CA VAL A 34 -2.22 9.88 -0.53
C VAL A 34 -2.65 11.34 -0.38
N ARG A 35 -3.33 11.86 -1.40
CA ARG A 35 -3.91 13.23 -1.44
C ARG A 35 -5.43 13.25 -1.61
N ASN A 36 -6.07 12.07 -1.55
CA ASN A 36 -7.52 11.95 -1.58
C ASN A 36 -8.07 11.96 -0.14
N TYR A 37 -9.01 12.87 0.16
CA TYR A 37 -9.58 13.03 1.49
C TYR A 37 -10.34 11.82 2.03
N GLN A 38 -10.92 10.98 1.17
CA GLN A 38 -11.70 9.81 1.58
C GLN A 38 -10.83 8.59 1.90
N VAL A 39 -9.58 8.59 1.46
CA VAL A 39 -8.64 7.47 1.60
C VAL A 39 -7.71 7.65 2.81
N ARG A 40 -7.59 8.90 3.31
CA ARG A 40 -6.77 9.25 4.48
C ARG A 40 -7.44 8.84 5.79
#